data_AF-A0A6G3MMZ5-F1
#
_entry.id   AF-A0A6G3MMZ5-F1
#
_cell.length_a   1.000
_cell.length_b   1.000
_cell.length_c   1.000
_cell.angle_alpha   90.00
_cell.angle_beta   90.00
_cell.angle_gamma   90.00
#
_symmetry.space_group_name_H-M   'P 1'
#
loop_
_entity.id
_entity.type
_entity.pdbx_description
1 polymer ?
#
loop_
_entity_poly.entity_id
_entity_poly.type
_entity_poly.pdbx_seq_one_letter_code
_entity_poly.pdbx_strand_id
1 'polypeptide(L)'
;LLSNAFKYLVNSLRFSYRNICAIEETSHYDSTRLTIIKGLKEKLYKKIDSCCNKLIKLLACDLQPNTTSKEIKAFLKKLEADYYRYRCEVATGEGRDALIEETSDVNLRLFKLSSMLKVRSSRKNCLILILFVWD
;
A
#
# COMPACT_ATOMS: atom_id res chain seq x y z
N LEU A 1 8.29 11.60 9.40
CA LEU A 1 9.25 11.71 8.27
C LEU A 1 9.21 10.47 7.38
N LEU A 2 9.63 9.29 7.85
CA LEU A 2 9.67 8.05 7.05
C LEU A 2 8.34 7.68 6.37
N SER A 3 7.26 7.57 7.15
CA SER A 3 5.91 7.27 6.63
C SER A 3 5.45 8.28 5.59
N ASN A 4 5.74 9.57 5.79
CA ASN A 4 5.33 10.63 4.86
C ASN A 4 6.12 10.55 3.54
N ALA A 5 7.43 10.33 3.61
CA ALA A 5 8.29 10.19 2.43
C ALA A 5 7.85 9.00 1.54
N PHE A 6 7.57 7.85 2.15
CA PHE A 6 7.07 6.68 1.41
C PHE A 6 5.65 6.90 0.87
N LYS A 7 4.77 7.60 1.61
CA LYS A 7 3.44 8.00 1.10
C LYS A 7 3.58 8.83 -0.17
N TYR A 8 4.44 9.85 -0.20
CA TYR A 8 4.66 10.67 -1.41
C TYR A 8 5.21 9.86 -2.58
N LEU A 9 6.19 9.00 -2.33
CA LEU A 9 6.79 8.15 -3.37
C LEU A 9 5.74 7.22 -4.02
N VAL A 10 4.98 6.50 -3.21
CA VAL A 10 3.97 5.57 -3.71
C VAL A 10 2.80 6.31 -4.37
N ASN A 11 2.39 7.45 -3.82
CA ASN A 11 1.35 8.27 -4.44
C ASN A 11 1.74 8.80 -5.82
N SER A 12 3.00 9.22 -6.00
CA SER A 12 3.52 9.64 -7.31
C SER A 12 3.47 8.50 -8.34
N LEU A 13 3.85 7.28 -7.93
CA LEU A 13 3.78 6.09 -8.78
C LEU A 13 2.33 5.70 -9.10
N ARG A 14 1.42 5.74 -8.12
CA ARG A 14 -0.01 5.46 -8.31
C ARG A 14 -0.67 6.48 -9.25
N PHE A 15 -0.35 7.76 -9.10
CA PHE A 15 -0.83 8.81 -10.00
C PHE A 15 -0.36 8.55 -11.45
N SER A 16 0.92 8.22 -11.62
CA SER A 16 1.48 7.86 -12.93
C SER A 16 0.80 6.64 -13.55
N TYR A 17 0.56 5.60 -12.73
CA TYR A 17 -0.12 4.38 -13.17
C TYR A 17 -1.57 4.66 -13.59
N ARG A 18 -2.33 5.44 -12.80
CA ARG A 18 -3.70 5.84 -13.14
C ARG A 18 -3.77 6.65 -14.43
N ASN A 19 -2.83 7.58 -14.63
CA ASN A 19 -2.76 8.36 -15.87
C ASN A 19 -2.49 7.46 -17.08
N ILE A 20 -1.61 6.46 -16.95
CA ILE A 20 -1.35 5.51 -18.03
C ILE A 20 -2.57 4.62 -18.31
N CYS A 21 -3.29 4.16 -17.29
CA CYS A 21 -4.56 3.44 -17.50
C CYS A 21 -5.60 4.32 -18.20
N ALA A 22 -5.73 5.59 -17.82
CA ALA A 22 -6.65 6.52 -18.47
C ALA A 22 -6.28 6.77 -19.95
N ILE A 23 -4.98 6.86 -20.25
CA ILE A 23 -4.48 6.96 -21.63
C ILE A 23 -4.75 5.67 -22.41
N GLU A 24 -4.63 4.50 -21.78
CA GLU A 24 -4.97 3.21 -22.40
C GLU A 24 -6.46 3.12 -22.76
N GLU A 25 -7.35 3.60 -21.88
CA GLU A 25 -8.81 3.54 -22.04
C GLU A 25 -9.35 4.54 -23.08
N THR A 26 -8.78 5.74 -23.16
CA THR A 26 -9.31 6.84 -24.00
C THR A 26 -8.97 6.72 -25.48
N SER A 27 -8.17 5.75 -25.87
CA SER A 27 -7.41 5.86 -27.10
C SER A 27 -7.56 4.67 -28.05
N HIS A 28 -8.11 4.93 -29.23
CA HIS A 28 -8.04 4.04 -30.40
C HIS A 28 -6.64 4.11 -31.05
N TYR A 29 -5.60 3.73 -30.31
CA TYR A 29 -4.23 3.77 -30.81
C TYR A 29 -3.90 2.60 -31.75
N ASP A 30 -2.96 2.85 -32.67
CA ASP A 30 -2.31 1.80 -33.46
C ASP A 30 -1.67 0.71 -32.57
N SER A 31 -1.58 -0.51 -33.08
CA SER A 31 -1.05 -1.68 -32.36
C SER A 31 0.35 -1.46 -31.75
N THR A 32 1.19 -0.65 -32.39
CA THR A 32 2.54 -0.28 -31.90
C THR A 32 2.47 0.59 -30.64
N ARG A 33 1.60 1.59 -30.62
CA ARG A 33 1.40 2.49 -29.48
C ARG A 33 0.80 1.76 -28.28
N LEU A 34 -0.18 0.87 -28.51
CA LEU A 34 -0.73 0.02 -27.46
C LEU A 34 0.34 -0.88 -26.82
N THR A 35 1.27 -1.42 -27.61
CA THR A 35 2.37 -2.25 -27.10
C THR A 35 3.30 -1.46 -26.18
N ILE A 36 3.62 -0.21 -26.54
CA ILE A 36 4.44 0.68 -25.71
C ILE A 36 3.74 1.01 -24.39
N ILE A 37 2.45 1.35 -24.44
CA ILE A 37 1.64 1.69 -23.25
C ILE A 37 1.58 0.51 -22.28
N LYS A 38 1.32 -0.70 -22.79
CA LYS A 38 1.32 -1.93 -21.98
C LYS A 38 2.69 -2.17 -21.32
N GLY A 39 3.78 -2.00 -22.07
CA GLY A 39 5.13 -2.12 -21.53
C GLY A 39 5.46 -1.09 -20.43
N LEU A 40 4.96 0.14 -20.55
CA LEU A 40 5.08 1.17 -19.50
C LEU A 40 4.26 0.82 -18.25
N LYS A 41 3.03 0.32 -18.45
CA LYS A 41 2.15 -0.14 -17.38
C LYS A 41 2.79 -1.26 -16.57
N GLU A 42 3.40 -2.25 -17.24
CA GLU A 42 4.13 -3.33 -16.57
C GLU A 42 5.37 -2.83 -15.81
N LYS A 43 6.13 -1.89 -16.38
CA LYS A 43 7.29 -1.29 -15.68
C LYS A 43 6.86 -0.57 -14.40
N LEU A 44 5.75 0.18 -14.45
CA LEU A 44 5.20 0.86 -13.28
C LEU A 44 4.67 -0.14 -12.26
N TYR A 45 3.97 -1.18 -12.69
CA TYR A 45 3.51 -2.27 -11.83
C TYR A 45 4.69 -2.87 -11.03
N LYS A 46 5.76 -3.28 -11.71
CA LYS A 46 6.96 -3.84 -11.07
C LYS A 46 7.61 -2.86 -10.09
N LYS A 47 7.60 -1.56 -10.41
CA LYS A 47 8.17 -0.52 -9.55
C LYS A 47 7.33 -0.29 -8.29
N ILE A 48 5.99 -0.28 -8.42
CA ILE A 48 5.06 -0.18 -7.28
C ILE A 48 5.21 -1.40 -6.37
N ASP A 49 5.17 -2.61 -6.94
CA ASP A 49 5.30 -3.85 -6.17
C ASP A 49 6.65 -3.92 -5.45
N SER A 50 7.77 -3.62 -6.14
CA SER A 50 9.10 -3.61 -5.53
C SER A 50 9.23 -2.60 -4.39
N CYS A 51 8.71 -1.37 -4.58
CA CYS A 51 8.73 -0.35 -3.53
C CYS A 51 7.90 -0.77 -2.30
N CYS A 52 6.69 -1.28 -2.52
CA CYS A 52 5.83 -1.76 -1.43
C CYS A 52 6.48 -2.95 -0.69
N ASN A 53 7.04 -3.90 -1.44
CA ASN A 53 7.73 -5.07 -0.87
C ASN A 53 8.95 -4.69 -0.03
N LYS A 54 9.78 -3.76 -0.50
CA LYS A 54 10.93 -3.27 0.27
C LYS A 54 10.50 -2.68 1.61
N LEU A 55 9.42 -1.90 1.59
CA LEU A 55 8.92 -1.26 2.81
C LEU A 55 8.27 -2.24 3.77
N ILE A 56 7.48 -3.19 3.27
CA ILE A 56 6.91 -4.29 4.08
C ILE A 56 8.04 -5.06 4.78
N LYS A 57 9.11 -5.40 4.06
CA LYS A 57 10.28 -6.08 4.64
C LYS A 57 10.98 -5.24 5.70
N LEU A 58 11.18 -3.94 5.45
CA LEU A 58 11.76 -3.01 6.44
C LEU A 58 10.91 -2.93 7.71
N LEU A 59 9.58 -2.89 7.56
CA LEU A 59 8.65 -2.85 8.69
C LEU A 59 8.69 -4.13 9.51
N ALA A 60 8.73 -5.29 8.85
CA ALA A 60 8.73 -6.59 9.50
C ALA A 60 10.09 -6.93 10.16
N CYS A 61 11.21 -6.64 9.50
CA CYS A 61 12.54 -7.04 9.96
C CYS A 61 13.13 -6.08 11.00
N ASP A 62 13.00 -4.77 10.79
CA ASP A 62 13.74 -3.79 11.59
C ASP A 62 12.85 -3.06 12.60
N LEU A 63 11.65 -2.62 12.18
CA LEU A 63 10.85 -1.70 12.99
C LEU A 63 9.96 -2.41 14.01
N GLN A 64 9.37 -3.55 13.66
CA GLN A 64 8.52 -4.35 14.56
C GLN A 64 9.25 -4.95 15.78
N PRO A 65 10.43 -5.58 15.65
CA PRO A 65 11.13 -6.16 16.79
C PRO A 65 11.75 -5.10 17.70
N ASN A 66 12.23 -3.98 17.14
CA ASN A 66 12.87 -2.91 17.90
C ASN A 66 11.89 -1.99 18.64
N THR A 67 10.59 -2.13 18.40
CA THR A 67 9.57 -1.31 19.05
C THR A 67 9.03 -2.00 20.30
N THR A 68 9.07 -1.34 21.47
CA THR A 68 8.48 -1.88 22.71
C THR A 68 7.04 -1.41 22.93
N SER A 69 6.68 -0.23 22.40
CA SER A 69 5.33 0.37 22.58
C SER A 69 4.28 -0.32 21.72
N LYS A 70 3.18 -0.77 22.34
CA LYS A 70 2.05 -1.40 21.66
C LYS A 70 1.36 -0.46 20.66
N GLU A 71 1.28 0.84 20.97
CA GLU A 71 0.68 1.85 20.07
C GLU A 71 1.49 2.01 18.78
N ILE A 72 2.82 2.05 18.89
CA ILE A 72 3.70 2.17 17.72
C ILE A 72 3.67 0.88 16.90
N LYS A 73 3.61 -0.30 17.54
CA LYS A 73 3.41 -1.58 16.83
C LYS A 73 2.11 -1.59 16.02
N ALA A 74 1.01 -1.08 16.59
CA ALA A 74 -0.25 -0.97 15.87
C ALA A 74 -0.16 0.01 14.69
N PHE A 75 0.54 1.13 14.85
CA PHE A 75 0.81 2.05 13.75
C PHE A 75 1.62 1.41 12.63
N LEU A 76 2.69 0.67 12.94
CA LEU A 76 3.52 -0.01 11.95
C LEU A 76 2.76 -1.14 11.23
N LYS A 77 1.94 -1.91 11.96
CA LYS A 77 1.08 -2.95 11.38
C LYS A 77 -0.01 -2.38 10.48
N LYS A 78 -0.55 -1.21 10.83
CA LYS A 78 -1.46 -0.48 9.94
C LYS A 78 -0.75 -0.04 8.67
N LEU A 79 0.45 0.51 8.81
CA LEU A 79 1.25 0.94 7.67
C LEU A 79 1.53 -0.24 6.72
N GLU A 80 1.86 -1.41 7.27
CA GLU A 80 2.02 -2.67 6.52
C GLU A 80 0.75 -3.03 5.73
N ALA A 81 -0.43 -2.98 6.36
CA ALA A 81 -1.71 -3.25 5.70
C ALA A 81 -1.99 -2.30 4.53
N ASP A 82 -1.67 -1.01 4.68
CA ASP A 82 -1.85 -0.03 3.61
C ASP A 82 -0.98 -0.35 2.37
N TYR A 83 0.25 -0.84 2.56
CA TYR A 83 1.11 -1.24 1.44
C TYR A 83 0.69 -2.56 0.79
N TYR A 84 0.19 -3.52 1.57
CA TYR A 84 -0.44 -4.73 1.00
C TYR A 84 -1.66 -4.37 0.14
N ARG A 85 -2.49 -3.43 0.60
CA ARG A 85 -3.61 -2.89 -0.18
C ARG A 85 -3.17 -2.29 -1.51
N TYR A 86 -2.08 -1.51 -1.54
CA TYR A 86 -1.55 -0.95 -2.79
C TYR A 86 -1.02 -2.03 -3.74
N ARG A 87 -0.45 -3.13 -3.23
CA ARG A 87 -0.07 -4.28 -4.05
C ARG A 87 -1.29 -4.96 -4.67
N CYS A 88 -2.36 -5.12 -3.90
CA CYS A 88 -3.63 -5.66 -4.40
C CYS A 88 -4.31 -4.77 -5.46
N GLU A 89 -4.21 -3.43 -5.35
CA GLU A 89 -4.77 -2.50 -6.35
C GLU A 89 -4.14 -2.68 -7.74
N VAL A 90 -2.86 -3.05 -7.81
CA VAL A 90 -2.13 -3.20 -9.08
C VAL A 90 -1.99 -4.65 -9.53
N ALA A 91 -2.23 -5.63 -8.65
CA ALA A 91 -2.15 -7.04 -8.97
C ALA A 91 -3.28 -7.49 -9.92
N THR A 92 -2.91 -8.26 -10.94
CA THR A 92 -3.82 -8.87 -11.91
C THR A 92 -3.53 -10.37 -12.03
N GLY A 93 -4.56 -11.18 -12.28
CA GLY A 93 -4.43 -12.64 -12.40
C GLY A 93 -4.25 -13.39 -11.06
N GLU A 94 -3.67 -14.58 -11.13
CA GLU A 94 -3.56 -15.54 -10.01
C GLU A 94 -2.78 -15.02 -8.79
N GLY A 95 -1.82 -14.11 -9.00
CA GLY A 95 -1.08 -13.48 -7.90
C GLY A 95 -1.93 -12.58 -7.01
N ARG A 96 -3.13 -12.20 -7.44
CA ARG A 96 -4.05 -11.35 -6.68
C ARG A 96 -4.69 -12.10 -5.51
N ASP A 97 -5.06 -13.36 -5.68
CA ASP A 97 -5.80 -14.09 -4.64
C ASP A 97 -4.91 -14.39 -3.43
N ALA A 98 -3.64 -14.79 -3.69
CA ALA A 98 -2.64 -14.93 -2.63
C ALA A 98 -2.38 -13.61 -1.90
N LEU A 99 -2.29 -12.50 -2.64
CA LEU A 99 -2.12 -11.16 -2.03
C LEU A 99 -3.34 -10.73 -1.21
N ILE A 100 -4.55 -11.08 -1.62
CA ILE A 100 -5.78 -10.80 -0.87
C ILE A 100 -5.79 -11.59 0.44
N GLU A 101 -5.36 -12.85 0.42
CA GLU A 101 -5.26 -13.67 1.62
C GLU A 101 -4.23 -13.09 2.60
N GLU A 102 -3.02 -12.76 2.11
CA GLU A 102 -1.98 -12.09 2.91
C GLU A 102 -2.48 -10.77 3.52
N THR A 103 -3.16 -9.94 2.71
CA THR A 103 -3.75 -8.68 3.17
C THR A 103 -4.81 -8.90 4.25
N SER A 104 -5.65 -9.93 4.10
CA SER A 104 -6.71 -10.27 5.04
C SER A 104 -6.15 -10.73 6.38
N ASP A 105 -5.10 -11.56 6.38
CA ASP A 105 -4.43 -11.98 7.61
C ASP A 105 -3.79 -10.78 8.34
N VAL A 106 -3.08 -9.91 7.63
CA VAL A 106 -2.51 -8.68 8.21
C VAL A 106 -3.59 -7.79 8.83
N ASN A 107 -4.73 -7.63 8.16
CA ASN A 107 -5.87 -6.87 8.67
C ASN A 107 -6.50 -7.50 9.92
N LEU A 108 -6.66 -8.82 9.95
CA LEU A 108 -7.16 -9.54 11.13
C LEU A 108 -6.22 -9.39 12.33
N ARG A 109 -4.91 -9.47 12.11
CA ARG A 109 -3.88 -9.23 13.15
C ARG A 109 -3.93 -7.79 13.66
N LEU A 110 -4.09 -6.82 12.76
CA LEU A 110 -4.27 -5.41 13.13
C LEU A 110 -5.54 -5.22 13.96
N PHE A 111 -6.66 -5.82 13.55
CA PHE A 111 -7.93 -5.73 14.27
C PHE A 111 -7.79 -6.26 15.71
N LYS A 112 -7.18 -7.44 15.89
CA LYS A 112 -6.89 -8.01 17.21
C LYS A 112 -5.99 -7.11 18.06
N LEU A 113 -4.95 -6.52 17.47
CA LEU A 113 -4.06 -5.62 18.19
C LEU A 113 -4.77 -4.31 18.60
N SER A 114 -5.63 -3.81 17.72
CA SER A 114 -6.42 -2.59 17.94
C SER A 114 -7.54 -2.77 18.97
N SER A 115 -8.12 -3.97 19.11
CA SER A 115 -9.12 -4.24 20.15
C SER A 115 -8.49 -4.42 21.54
N MET A 116 -7.25 -4.92 21.60
CA MET A 116 -6.46 -5.02 22.84
C MET A 116 -5.98 -3.67 23.35
N LEU A 117 -5.66 -2.76 22.43
CA LEU A 117 -5.45 -1.35 22.75
C LEU A 117 -6.82 -0.71 22.93
N LYS A 118 -7.32 -0.51 24.15
CA LYS A 118 -8.45 0.41 24.39
C LYS A 118 -8.04 1.80 23.86
N VAL A 119 -8.22 2.07 22.56
CA VAL A 119 -7.88 3.36 21.95
C VAL A 119 -8.91 4.35 22.45
N ARG A 120 -8.60 4.95 23.59
CA ARG A 120 -9.38 6.01 24.20
C ARG A 120 -9.37 7.18 23.21
N SER A 121 -10.55 7.41 22.63
CA SER A 121 -10.90 8.43 21.64
C SER A 121 -10.60 9.87 22.09
N SER A 122 -9.32 10.26 22.26
CA SER A 122 -9.04 11.61 22.76
C SER A 122 -7.75 12.29 22.30
N ARG A 123 -7.09 11.84 21.22
CA ARG A 123 -6.07 12.68 20.59
C ARG A 123 -6.32 12.74 19.09
N LYS A 124 -6.41 13.98 18.57
CA LYS A 124 -6.66 14.36 17.17
C LYS A 124 -5.76 13.63 16.15
N ASN A 125 -4.68 12.98 16.61
CA ASN A 125 -3.83 12.11 15.80
C ASN A 125 -4.47 10.75 15.45
N CYS A 126 -5.38 10.21 16.28
CA CYS A 126 -6.04 8.93 16.02
C CYS A 126 -7.26 9.04 15.09
N LEU A 127 -7.90 10.21 15.00
CA LEU A 127 -8.92 10.46 13.97
C LEU A 127 -8.30 10.59 12.58
N ILE A 128 -7.08 11.13 12.49
CA ILE A 128 -6.23 11.01 11.29
C ILE A 128 -5.92 9.53 10.95
N LEU A 129 -5.88 8.63 11.94
CA LEU A 129 -5.70 7.21 11.69
C LEU A 129 -6.95 6.49 11.13
N ILE A 130 -8.14 7.08 11.15
CA ILE A 130 -9.34 6.46 10.56
C ILE A 130 -9.79 7.21 9.30
N LEU A 131 -9.59 8.54 9.25
CA LEU A 131 -10.08 9.39 8.17
C LEU A 131 -9.01 9.86 7.17
N PHE A 132 -7.71 9.80 7.48
CA PHE A 132 -6.64 10.41 6.64
C PHE A 132 -5.77 9.39 5.87
N VAL A 133 -6.33 8.24 5.52
CA VAL A 133 -5.68 7.33 4.55
C VAL A 133 -6.18 7.57 3.12
N TRP A 134 -7.24 8.37 2.94
CA TRP A 134 -7.84 8.67 1.62
C TRP A 134 -8.36 10.12 1.51
N ASP A 135 -7.51 11.09 1.85
CA ASP A 135 -7.39 12.40 1.18
C ASP A 135 -5.98 12.98 1.44
#